data_AF-A0A2V2NF32-F1
#
_entry.id   AF-A0A2V2NF32-F1
#
_cell.length_a   1.000
_cell.length_b   1.000
_cell.length_c   1.000
_cell.angle_alpha   90.00
_cell.angle_beta   90.00
_cell.angle_gamma   90.00
#
_symmetry.space_group_name_H-M   'P 1'
#
loop_
_entity.id
_entity.type
_entity.pdbx_description
1 polymer ?
#
loop_
_entity_poly.entity_id
_entity_poly.type
_entity_poly.pdbx_seq_one_letter_code
_entity_poly.pdbx_strand_id
1 'polypeptide(L)'
;MSEDNLKAVCIYARNQKGVLKEIAGTFAEHNANIVMIHLETIQGRTEDVFDELYIEYEGVVNQDALLLSLQSLSGVKDVIEHISFGDIYGKRVIIIGGGAQVAQVAMGAVNEADRHNIRGERISVDTIPLVGEKTLTQAVDAVTRLPRVEILVLAGSIMGGDVSRAVDRVKEAGIPVIALNMAGSVVDHADLIVTDPIQAGIFAVMHVSKIAVFDVNRVRGRKF
;
A
#
# COMPACT_ATOMS: atom_id res chain seq x y z
N MET A 1 -1.77 -17.14 5.27
CA MET A 1 -3.18 -17.18 5.72
C MET A 1 -4.04 -16.95 4.50
N SER A 2 -5.08 -17.75 4.29
CA SER A 2 -5.93 -17.60 3.10
C SER A 2 -6.63 -16.23 3.15
N GLU A 3 -6.54 -15.47 2.07
CA GLU A 3 -7.29 -14.21 1.86
C GLU A 3 -8.81 -14.42 2.11
N ASP A 4 -9.30 -15.66 2.02
CA ASP A 4 -10.70 -16.09 2.25
C ASP A 4 -11.31 -15.77 3.64
N ASN A 5 -10.55 -15.26 4.61
CA ASN A 5 -11.09 -14.89 5.93
C ASN A 5 -10.95 -13.40 6.27
N LEU A 6 -10.47 -12.57 5.33
CA LEU A 6 -10.37 -11.13 5.51
C LEU A 6 -11.70 -10.47 5.18
N LYS A 7 -12.23 -9.68 6.11
CA LYS A 7 -13.51 -8.96 5.97
C LYS A 7 -13.27 -7.48 6.17
N ALA A 8 -14.13 -6.63 5.61
CA ALA A 8 -14.04 -5.20 5.79
C ALA A 8 -15.39 -4.58 6.16
N VAL A 9 -15.34 -3.55 6.99
CA VAL A 9 -16.49 -2.71 7.31
C VAL A 9 -16.09 -1.25 7.32
N CYS A 10 -17.03 -0.40 6.93
CA CYS A 10 -16.98 1.03 7.11
C CYS A 10 -17.94 1.42 8.22
N ILE A 11 -17.46 2.14 9.22
CA ILE A 11 -18.23 2.57 10.38
C ILE A 11 -18.28 4.08 10.37
N TYR A 12 -19.47 4.65 10.30
CA TYR A 12 -19.67 6.08 10.51
C TYR A 12 -19.77 6.35 12.01
N ALA A 13 -18.69 6.84 12.60
CA ALA A 13 -18.54 6.96 14.05
C ALA A 13 -18.32 8.42 14.47
N ARG A 14 -18.89 8.85 15.60
CA ARG A 14 -18.63 10.18 16.18
C ARG A 14 -17.14 10.29 16.51
N ASN A 15 -16.53 11.40 16.11
CA ASN A 15 -15.15 11.69 16.49
C ASN A 15 -15.09 12.22 17.93
N GLN A 16 -15.20 11.30 18.90
CA GLN A 16 -15.16 11.60 20.33
C GLN A 16 -14.27 10.61 21.07
N LYS A 17 -13.72 11.07 22.21
CA LYS A 17 -12.88 10.25 23.08
C LYS A 17 -13.66 9.00 23.52
N GLY A 18 -13.09 7.83 23.28
CA GLY A 18 -13.64 6.54 23.72
C GLY A 18 -14.39 5.78 22.64
N VAL A 19 -14.88 6.43 21.58
CA VAL A 19 -15.66 5.77 20.52
C VAL A 19 -14.84 4.69 19.80
N LEU A 20 -13.60 5.00 19.40
CA LEU A 20 -12.71 4.00 18.79
C LEU A 20 -12.38 2.85 19.75
N LYS A 21 -12.27 3.13 21.06
CA LYS A 21 -12.02 2.11 22.08
C LYS A 21 -13.21 1.15 22.19
N GLU A 22 -14.43 1.67 22.20
CA GLU A 22 -15.66 0.87 22.24
C GLU A 22 -15.77 0.00 20.99
N ILE A 23 -15.57 0.59 19.80
CA ILE A 23 -15.56 -0.14 18.52
C ILE A 23 -14.54 -1.28 18.57
N ALA A 24 -13.27 -0.99 18.90
CA ALA A 24 -12.22 -1.99 18.98
C ALA A 24 -12.52 -3.07 20.04
N GLY A 25 -13.12 -2.69 21.17
CA GLY A 25 -13.59 -3.61 22.20
C GLY A 25 -14.66 -4.58 21.67
N THR A 26 -15.63 -4.08 20.89
CA THR A 26 -16.66 -4.91 20.27
C THR A 26 -16.08 -5.94 19.30
N PHE A 27 -15.07 -5.58 18.49
CA PHE A 27 -14.36 -6.56 17.66
C PHE A 27 -13.70 -7.65 18.53
N ALA A 28 -12.99 -7.26 19.60
CA ALA A 28 -12.33 -8.20 20.49
C ALA A 28 -13.32 -9.16 21.19
N GLU A 29 -14.47 -8.66 21.67
CA GLU A 29 -15.53 -9.45 22.29
C GLU A 29 -16.13 -10.50 21.33
N HIS A 30 -16.11 -10.22 20.03
CA HIS A 30 -16.58 -11.12 18.98
C HIS A 30 -15.48 -12.02 18.40
N ASN A 31 -14.30 -12.08 19.04
CA ASN A 31 -13.12 -12.82 18.57
C ASN A 31 -12.66 -12.40 17.15
N ALA A 32 -12.89 -11.13 16.80
CA ALA A 32 -12.42 -10.54 15.56
C ALA A 32 -11.07 -9.84 15.79
N ASN A 33 -10.06 -10.23 15.01
CA ASN A 33 -8.74 -9.61 15.02
C ASN A 33 -8.70 -8.49 13.98
N ILE A 34 -8.53 -7.24 14.42
CA ILE A 34 -8.38 -6.11 13.51
C ILE A 34 -6.97 -6.14 12.91
N VAL A 35 -6.87 -6.09 11.59
CA VAL A 35 -5.59 -6.11 10.86
C VAL A 35 -5.28 -4.79 10.17
N MET A 36 -6.29 -3.97 9.89
CA MET A 36 -6.12 -2.65 9.28
C MET A 36 -7.18 -1.70 9.81
N ILE A 37 -6.76 -0.46 10.08
CA ILE A 37 -7.65 0.64 10.44
C ILE A 37 -7.26 1.85 9.61
N HIS A 38 -8.25 2.52 9.04
CA HIS A 38 -8.10 3.81 8.39
C HIS A 38 -9.24 4.73 8.82
N LEU A 39 -8.90 5.87 9.40
CA LEU A 39 -9.86 6.87 9.86
C LEU A 39 -9.69 8.12 9.02
N GLU A 40 -10.77 8.54 8.35
CA GLU A 40 -10.83 9.81 7.64
C GLU A 40 -11.88 10.73 8.25
N THR A 41 -11.43 11.95 8.56
CA THR A 41 -12.33 13.03 8.97
C THR A 41 -12.97 13.65 7.74
N ILE A 42 -14.30 13.59 7.67
CA ILE A 42 -15.05 14.18 6.57
C ILE A 42 -15.07 15.71 6.75
N GLN A 43 -14.25 16.42 5.99
CA GLN A 43 -14.13 17.88 6.08
C GLN A 43 -15.44 18.60 5.69
N GLY A 44 -15.78 19.66 6.43
CA GLY A 44 -16.84 20.61 6.06
C GLY A 44 -18.21 20.43 6.73
N ARG A 45 -18.31 19.70 7.85
CA ARG A 45 -19.56 19.55 8.62
C ARG A 45 -19.40 20.02 10.07
N THR A 46 -20.45 20.62 10.62
CA THR A 46 -20.55 21.19 11.99
C THR A 46 -20.61 20.11 13.08
N GLU A 47 -20.51 20.51 14.35
CA GLU A 47 -20.29 19.78 15.64
C GLU A 47 -20.94 18.38 15.90
N ASP A 48 -21.73 17.83 14.98
CA ASP A 48 -22.25 16.45 14.95
C ASP A 48 -21.57 15.59 13.86
N VAL A 49 -20.24 15.69 13.75
CA VAL A 49 -19.48 15.01 12.69
C VAL A 49 -19.28 13.53 13.02
N PHE A 50 -19.79 12.68 12.13
CA PHE A 50 -19.40 11.28 12.05
C PHE A 50 -18.26 11.18 11.04
N ASP A 51 -17.14 10.62 11.48
CA ASP A 51 -15.99 10.30 10.66
C ASP A 51 -16.14 8.89 10.09
N GLU A 52 -15.45 8.65 8.97
CA GLU A 52 -15.43 7.36 8.32
C GLU A 52 -14.28 6.52 8.90
N LEU A 53 -14.63 5.39 9.51
CA LEU A 53 -13.68 4.44 10.06
C LEU A 53 -13.77 3.14 9.26
N TYR A 54 -12.80 2.94 8.38
CA TYR A 54 -12.63 1.70 7.65
C TYR A 54 -11.78 0.72 8.46
N ILE A 55 -12.27 -0.51 8.62
CA ILE A 55 -11.61 -1.58 9.36
C ILE A 55 -11.60 -2.84 8.52
N GLU A 56 -10.42 -3.44 8.36
CA GLU A 56 -10.30 -4.83 7.92
C GLU A 56 -9.97 -5.71 9.12
N TYR A 57 -10.61 -6.88 9.16
CA TYR A 57 -10.50 -7.82 10.27
C TYR A 57 -10.59 -9.27 9.81
N GLU A 58 -10.05 -10.16 10.62
CA GLU A 58 -10.07 -11.60 10.40
C GLU A 58 -10.55 -12.35 11.65
N GLY A 59 -10.91 -13.61 11.50
CA GLY A 59 -11.28 -14.49 12.62
C GLY A 59 -12.54 -15.30 12.35
N VAL A 60 -12.86 -16.23 13.24
CA VAL A 60 -14.11 -17.01 13.17
C VAL A 60 -15.21 -16.20 13.85
N VAL A 61 -15.82 -15.30 13.10
CA VAL A 61 -16.76 -14.29 13.62
C VAL A 61 -18.17 -14.57 13.12
N ASN A 62 -19.16 -14.56 14.02
CA ASN A 62 -20.55 -14.41 13.64
C ASN A 62 -20.78 -12.95 13.20
N GLN A 63 -20.83 -12.76 11.89
CA GLN A 63 -20.82 -11.44 11.27
C GLN A 63 -22.06 -10.63 11.62
N ASP A 64 -23.25 -11.22 11.52
CA ASP A 64 -24.49 -10.52 11.87
C ASP A 64 -24.49 -10.05 13.33
N ALA A 65 -24.00 -10.89 14.25
CA ALA A 65 -23.89 -10.53 15.66
C ALA A 65 -22.91 -9.37 15.91
N LEU A 66 -21.76 -9.37 15.23
CA LEU A 66 -20.79 -8.28 15.31
C LEU A 66 -21.37 -6.97 14.76
N LEU A 67 -21.97 -7.00 13.57
CA LEU A 67 -22.54 -5.81 12.94
C LEU A 67 -23.65 -5.19 13.79
N LEU A 68 -24.56 -6.02 14.33
CA LEU A 68 -25.60 -5.56 15.24
C LEU A 68 -25.02 -4.94 16.53
N SER A 69 -23.97 -5.54 17.09
CA SER A 69 -23.30 -5.02 18.28
C SER A 69 -22.63 -3.67 18.02
N LEU A 70 -21.96 -3.51 16.87
CA LEU A 70 -21.36 -2.24 16.44
C LEU A 70 -22.43 -1.16 16.23
N GLN A 71 -23.55 -1.49 15.59
CA GLN A 71 -24.69 -0.58 15.38
C GLN A 71 -25.36 -0.15 16.70
N SER A 72 -25.22 -0.94 17.77
CA SER A 72 -25.78 -0.61 19.09
C SER A 72 -24.96 0.41 19.89
N LEU A 73 -23.73 0.72 19.46
CA LEU A 73 -22.85 1.67 20.13
C LEU A 73 -23.38 3.11 19.96
N SER A 74 -23.46 3.87 21.05
CA SER A 74 -24.01 5.25 21.03
C SER A 74 -23.21 6.22 20.14
N GLY A 75 -21.92 5.94 19.93
CA GLY A 75 -21.03 6.68 19.05
C GLY A 75 -21.12 6.28 17.58
N VAL A 76 -21.86 5.24 17.21
CA VAL A 76 -21.95 4.73 15.83
C VAL A 76 -23.28 5.14 15.21
N LYS A 77 -23.24 5.67 13.99
CA LYS A 77 -24.43 6.01 13.20
C LYS A 77 -24.81 4.91 12.24
N ASP A 78 -23.82 4.30 11.60
CA ASP A 78 -24.05 3.31 10.56
C ASP A 78 -22.83 2.40 10.43
N VAL A 79 -23.06 1.18 9.94
CA VAL A 79 -22.06 0.16 9.71
C VAL A 79 -22.36 -0.50 8.37
N ILE A 80 -21.45 -0.35 7.42
CA ILE A 80 -21.58 -0.85 6.06
C ILE A 80 -20.52 -1.91 5.81
N GLU A 81 -20.94 -3.08 5.38
CA GLU A 81 -20.01 -4.13 4.96
C GLU A 81 -19.38 -3.79 3.60
N HIS A 82 -18.07 -4.01 3.49
CA HIS A 82 -17.33 -3.84 2.27
C HIS A 82 -16.43 -5.05 2.00
N ILE A 83 -15.95 -5.11 0.76
CA ILE A 83 -14.84 -5.99 0.39
C ILE A 83 -13.52 -5.28 0.79
N SER A 84 -12.49 -6.04 1.14
CA SER A 84 -11.20 -5.49 1.56
C SER A 84 -10.53 -4.66 0.45
N PHE A 85 -9.65 -3.74 0.82
CA PHE A 85 -8.80 -3.05 -0.16
C PHE A 85 -7.86 -4.03 -0.86
N GLY A 86 -7.47 -5.12 -0.20
CA GLY A 86 -6.73 -6.21 -0.80
C GLY A 86 -7.47 -6.84 -1.98
N ASP A 87 -8.75 -7.14 -1.85
CA ASP A 87 -9.53 -7.78 -2.92
C ASP A 87 -9.90 -6.82 -4.05
N ILE A 88 -10.05 -5.53 -3.75
CA ILE A 88 -10.40 -4.52 -4.77
C ILE A 88 -9.14 -4.03 -5.49
N TYR A 89 -8.17 -3.50 -4.74
CA TYR A 89 -6.99 -2.81 -5.26
C TYR A 89 -5.72 -3.66 -5.20
N GLY A 90 -5.72 -4.77 -4.48
CA GLY A 90 -4.61 -5.71 -4.53
C GLY A 90 -3.33 -5.23 -3.88
N LYS A 91 -2.23 -5.72 -4.41
CA LYS A 91 -0.87 -5.32 -4.04
C LYS A 91 -0.47 -4.03 -4.75
N ARG A 92 0.48 -3.27 -4.20
CA ARG A 92 0.86 -1.95 -4.75
C ARG A 92 2.31 -1.95 -5.23
N VAL A 93 2.49 -1.47 -6.46
CA VAL A 93 3.77 -0.98 -6.99
C VAL A 93 3.82 0.53 -6.74
N ILE A 94 4.85 1.01 -6.05
CA ILE A 94 5.06 2.44 -5.81
C ILE A 94 6.15 2.96 -6.74
N ILE A 95 5.92 4.10 -7.41
CA ILE A 95 6.90 4.73 -8.30
C ILE A 95 7.14 6.18 -7.86
N ILE A 96 8.40 6.51 -7.55
CA ILE A 96 8.80 7.85 -7.08
C ILE A 96 9.97 8.37 -7.92
N GLY A 97 9.91 9.66 -8.30
CA GLY A 97 11.06 10.36 -8.88
C GLY A 97 10.67 11.44 -9.88
N GLY A 98 11.51 11.66 -10.91
CA GLY A 98 11.29 12.69 -11.92
C GLY A 98 10.09 12.38 -12.82
N GLY A 99 9.19 13.33 -13.04
CA GLY A 99 7.89 13.09 -13.67
C GLY A 99 7.94 12.38 -15.03
N ALA A 100 8.92 12.70 -15.89
CA ALA A 100 9.07 12.02 -17.18
C ALA A 100 9.43 10.53 -17.03
N GLN A 101 10.38 10.21 -16.14
CA GLN A 101 10.80 8.82 -15.91
C GLN A 101 9.74 8.03 -15.15
N VAL A 102 9.09 8.65 -14.16
CA VAL A 102 7.93 8.07 -13.45
C VAL A 102 6.85 7.66 -14.44
N ALA A 103 6.52 8.51 -15.41
CA ALA A 103 5.51 8.19 -16.43
C ALA A 103 5.91 6.99 -17.31
N GLN A 104 7.19 6.87 -17.69
CA GLN A 104 7.67 5.73 -18.48
C GLN A 104 7.63 4.42 -17.69
N VAL A 105 8.03 4.43 -16.42
CA VAL A 105 7.91 3.26 -15.54
C VAL A 105 6.44 2.89 -15.34
N ALA A 106 5.58 3.89 -15.10
CA ALA A 106 4.15 3.69 -14.92
C ALA A 106 3.52 3.03 -16.16
N MET A 107 3.93 3.42 -17.37
CA MET A 107 3.44 2.80 -18.61
C MET A 107 3.73 1.30 -18.65
N GLY A 108 4.96 0.89 -18.35
CA GLY A 108 5.33 -0.53 -18.30
C GLY A 108 4.59 -1.30 -17.21
N ALA A 109 4.51 -0.70 -16.01
CA ALA A 109 3.82 -1.31 -14.87
C ALA A 109 2.31 -1.45 -15.13
N VAL A 110 1.62 -0.42 -15.61
CA VAL A 110 0.17 -0.48 -15.88
C VAL A 110 -0.13 -1.53 -16.96
N ASN A 111 0.63 -1.55 -18.06
CA ASN A 111 0.42 -2.53 -19.12
C ASN A 111 0.56 -3.99 -18.63
N GLU A 112 1.54 -4.25 -17.76
CA GLU A 112 1.71 -5.59 -17.20
C GLU A 112 0.67 -5.89 -16.12
N ALA A 113 0.35 -4.93 -15.26
CA ALA A 113 -0.67 -5.08 -14.22
C ALA A 113 -2.03 -5.40 -14.85
N ASP A 114 -2.42 -4.74 -15.94
CA ASP A 114 -3.68 -5.03 -16.66
C ASP A 114 -3.75 -6.48 -17.14
N ARG A 115 -2.65 -7.02 -17.69
CA ARG A 115 -2.57 -8.42 -18.14
C ARG A 115 -2.81 -9.40 -16.98
N HIS A 116 -2.25 -9.10 -15.82
CA HIS A 116 -2.39 -9.91 -14.60
C HIS A 116 -3.78 -9.75 -13.97
N ASN A 117 -4.31 -8.52 -13.95
CA ASN A 117 -5.57 -8.17 -13.31
C ASN A 117 -6.78 -8.82 -14.01
N ILE A 118 -6.80 -8.85 -15.35
CA ILE A 118 -7.85 -9.52 -16.13
C ILE A 118 -7.90 -11.04 -15.85
N ARG A 119 -6.80 -11.62 -15.35
CA ARG A 119 -6.69 -13.05 -15.00
C ARG A 119 -6.99 -13.35 -13.54
N GLY A 120 -7.44 -12.35 -12.77
CA GLY A 120 -7.92 -12.52 -11.40
C GLY A 120 -6.93 -12.05 -10.32
N GLU A 121 -5.70 -11.67 -10.67
CA GLU A 121 -4.84 -10.96 -9.71
C GLU A 121 -5.34 -9.53 -9.49
N ARG A 122 -4.81 -8.86 -8.46
CA ARG A 122 -5.03 -7.43 -8.24
C ARG A 122 -3.69 -6.78 -7.92
N ILE A 123 -3.26 -5.88 -8.80
CA ILE A 123 -2.04 -5.10 -8.66
C ILE A 123 -2.36 -3.67 -9.09
N SER A 124 -2.17 -2.72 -8.17
CA SER A 124 -2.27 -1.29 -8.45
C SER A 124 -0.88 -0.67 -8.64
N VAL A 125 -0.85 0.42 -9.39
CA VAL A 125 0.36 1.19 -9.67
C VAL A 125 0.13 2.62 -9.20
N ASP A 126 0.86 3.02 -8.17
CA ASP A 126 0.68 4.32 -7.54
C ASP A 126 1.96 5.13 -7.75
N THR A 127 1.80 6.38 -8.16
CA THR A 127 2.95 7.20 -8.57
C THR A 127 2.88 8.59 -7.97
N ILE A 128 4.05 9.16 -7.68
CA ILE A 128 4.17 10.57 -7.30
C ILE A 128 5.45 11.17 -7.88
N PRO A 129 5.35 12.25 -8.69
CA PRO A 129 6.53 12.93 -9.20
C PRO A 129 7.10 13.85 -8.12
N LEU A 130 8.34 13.60 -7.70
CA LEU A 130 9.04 14.36 -6.66
C LEU A 130 10.50 14.59 -7.06
N VAL A 131 11.03 15.74 -6.66
CA VAL A 131 12.43 16.13 -6.86
C VAL A 131 13.00 16.75 -5.59
N GLY A 132 14.33 16.75 -5.50
CA GLY A 132 15.07 17.25 -4.34
C GLY A 132 15.30 16.17 -3.29
N GLU A 133 16.54 16.07 -2.82
CA GLU A 133 17.01 14.99 -1.93
C GLU A 133 16.13 14.86 -0.68
N LYS A 134 15.88 15.96 0.04
CA LYS A 134 15.07 15.94 1.26
C LYS A 134 13.65 15.41 1.03
N THR A 135 12.99 15.88 -0.02
CA THR A 135 11.62 15.48 -0.39
C THR A 135 11.58 14.01 -0.78
N LEU A 136 12.55 13.56 -1.59
CA LEU A 136 12.67 12.16 -1.99
C LEU A 136 12.93 11.26 -0.79
N THR A 137 13.85 11.62 0.10
CA THR A 137 14.14 10.88 1.33
C THR A 137 12.88 10.67 2.16
N GLN A 138 12.09 11.73 2.39
CA GLN A 138 10.85 11.64 3.16
C GLN A 138 9.80 10.75 2.49
N ALA A 139 9.67 10.84 1.17
CA ALA A 139 8.72 10.05 0.41
C ALA A 139 9.10 8.56 0.37
N VAL A 140 10.38 8.26 0.13
CA VAL A 140 10.91 6.89 0.14
C VAL A 140 10.75 6.25 1.52
N ASP A 141 11.10 6.97 2.59
CA ASP A 141 10.96 6.48 3.96
C ASP A 141 9.49 6.16 4.31
N ALA A 142 8.56 7.01 3.84
CA ALA A 142 7.14 6.84 4.07
C ALA A 142 6.53 5.62 3.37
N VAL A 143 7.23 4.99 2.41
CA VAL A 143 6.75 3.77 1.73
C VAL A 143 6.57 2.61 2.73
N THR A 144 7.39 2.53 3.77
CA THR A 144 7.35 1.47 4.80
C THR A 144 6.04 1.42 5.59
N ARG A 145 5.26 2.51 5.57
CA ARG A 145 4.00 2.67 6.28
C ARG A 145 2.80 2.82 5.34
N LEU A 146 2.99 2.56 4.05
CA LEU A 146 1.90 2.43 3.10
C LEU A 146 1.38 0.98 3.15
N PRO A 147 0.07 0.77 3.34
CA PRO A 147 -0.49 -0.58 3.33
C PRO A 147 -0.37 -1.19 1.93
N ARG A 148 -0.18 -2.51 1.88
CA ARG A 148 -0.15 -3.36 0.65
C ARG A 148 1.02 -3.10 -0.32
N VAL A 149 2.02 -2.32 0.06
CA VAL A 149 3.20 -2.11 -0.79
C VAL A 149 4.06 -3.36 -0.82
N GLU A 150 4.37 -3.81 -2.04
CA GLU A 150 5.21 -4.99 -2.25
C GLU A 150 6.51 -4.64 -2.99
N ILE A 151 6.57 -3.48 -3.66
CA ILE A 151 7.79 -3.04 -4.33
C ILE A 151 7.82 -1.52 -4.54
N LEU A 152 9.02 -0.95 -4.50
CA LEU A 152 9.30 0.44 -4.83
C LEU A 152 10.18 0.54 -6.10
N VAL A 153 9.84 1.47 -6.99
CA VAL A 153 10.66 1.85 -8.15
C VAL A 153 11.09 3.31 -8.06
N LEU A 154 12.40 3.54 -8.09
CA LEU A 154 13.01 4.88 -8.12
C LEU A 154 13.37 5.28 -9.55
N ALA A 155 12.68 6.30 -10.04
CA ALA A 155 12.75 6.75 -11.43
C ALA A 155 13.38 8.15 -11.51
N GLY A 156 14.71 8.22 -11.63
CA GLY A 156 15.47 9.47 -11.59
C GLY A 156 16.66 9.49 -12.54
N SER A 157 17.18 10.67 -12.84
CA SER A 157 18.48 10.83 -13.52
C SER A 157 19.64 10.91 -12.52
N ILE A 158 19.36 11.35 -11.29
CA ILE A 158 20.32 11.40 -10.20
C ILE A 158 19.60 11.26 -8.85
N MET A 159 20.03 10.32 -8.02
CA MET A 159 19.60 10.19 -6.62
C MET A 159 20.75 9.64 -5.77
N GLY A 160 20.91 10.15 -4.56
CA GLY A 160 21.97 9.74 -3.65
C GLY A 160 21.82 10.34 -2.27
N GLY A 161 22.88 10.26 -1.47
CA GLY A 161 22.92 10.88 -0.14
C GLY A 161 21.89 10.26 0.81
N ASP A 162 21.00 11.09 1.35
CA ASP A 162 20.00 10.67 2.31
C ASP A 162 18.95 9.72 1.71
N VAL A 163 18.73 9.80 0.39
CA VAL A 163 17.82 8.90 -0.33
C VAL A 163 18.35 7.47 -0.28
N SER A 164 19.66 7.25 -0.42
CA SER A 164 20.28 5.91 -0.31
C SER A 164 20.01 5.27 1.05
N ARG A 165 20.12 6.05 2.13
CA ARG A 165 19.85 5.54 3.49
C ARG A 165 18.36 5.25 3.71
N ALA A 166 17.47 6.00 3.05
CA ALA A 166 16.04 5.69 3.06
C ALA A 166 15.74 4.39 2.30
N VAL A 167 16.42 4.15 1.17
CA VAL A 167 16.33 2.88 0.42
C VAL A 167 16.74 1.70 1.29
N ASP A 168 17.82 1.80 2.06
CA ASP A 168 18.24 0.73 2.98
C ASP A 168 17.12 0.37 3.98
N ARG A 169 16.51 1.38 4.61
CA ARG A 169 15.40 1.16 5.56
C ARG A 169 14.16 0.54 4.91
N VAL A 170 13.84 0.92 3.67
CA VAL A 170 12.74 0.31 2.90
C VAL A 170 13.03 -1.18 2.66
N LYS A 171 14.26 -1.53 2.31
CA LYS A 171 14.68 -2.92 2.10
C LYS A 171 14.71 -3.72 3.40
N GLU A 172 15.17 -3.12 4.50
CA GLU A 172 15.12 -3.73 5.84
C GLU A 172 13.69 -4.02 6.28
N ALA A 173 12.73 -3.20 5.88
CA ALA A 173 11.29 -3.44 6.07
C ALA A 173 10.72 -4.55 5.15
N GLY A 174 11.55 -5.15 4.29
CA GLY A 174 11.17 -6.25 3.41
C GLY A 174 10.60 -5.84 2.05
N ILE A 175 10.67 -4.55 1.68
CA ILE A 175 10.17 -4.03 0.40
C ILE A 175 11.33 -3.93 -0.59
N PRO A 176 11.37 -4.73 -1.67
CA PRO A 176 12.43 -4.65 -2.66
C PRO A 176 12.39 -3.34 -3.44
N VAL A 177 13.58 -2.88 -3.85
CA VAL A 177 13.74 -1.60 -4.54
C VAL A 177 14.39 -1.79 -5.91
N ILE A 178 13.68 -1.36 -6.96
CA ILE A 178 14.24 -1.22 -8.31
C ILE A 178 14.67 0.24 -8.49
N ALA A 179 15.89 0.48 -8.97
CA ALA A 179 16.33 1.81 -9.39
C ALA A 179 16.57 1.84 -10.90
N LEU A 180 16.20 2.94 -11.55
CA LEU A 180 16.71 3.18 -12.89
C LEU A 180 18.23 3.36 -12.86
N ASN A 181 18.90 2.98 -13.96
CA ASN A 181 20.31 3.24 -14.12
C ASN A 181 20.57 4.76 -14.19
N MET A 182 20.97 5.34 -13.07
CA MET A 182 21.06 6.79 -12.85
C MET A 182 22.37 7.18 -12.15
N ALA A 183 22.67 8.47 -12.08
CA ALA A 183 23.81 8.96 -11.30
C ALA A 183 23.52 8.97 -9.78
N GLY A 184 24.58 9.00 -8.98
CA GLY A 184 24.49 9.07 -7.52
C GLY A 184 24.42 7.70 -6.84
N SER A 185 24.46 7.71 -5.51
CA SER A 185 24.66 6.50 -4.71
C SER A 185 23.43 5.59 -4.59
N VAL A 186 22.23 5.98 -5.04
CA VAL A 186 21.04 5.12 -4.87
C VAL A 186 21.16 3.78 -5.61
N VAL A 187 21.87 3.75 -6.74
CA VAL A 187 22.05 2.53 -7.54
C VAL A 187 22.77 1.42 -6.78
N ASP A 188 23.69 1.79 -5.87
CA ASP A 188 24.45 0.82 -5.07
C ASP A 188 23.63 0.23 -3.91
N HIS A 189 22.50 0.86 -3.58
CA HIS A 189 21.62 0.48 -2.49
C HIS A 189 20.36 -0.26 -2.97
N ALA A 190 19.98 -0.12 -4.24
CA ALA A 190 18.83 -0.82 -4.82
C ALA A 190 19.08 -2.34 -4.93
N ASP A 191 18.01 -3.13 -4.99
CA ASP A 191 18.09 -4.58 -5.23
C ASP A 191 18.36 -4.90 -6.70
N LEU A 192 17.82 -4.09 -7.60
CA LEU A 192 17.92 -4.30 -9.04
C LEU A 192 18.07 -2.95 -9.76
N ILE A 193 19.01 -2.90 -10.71
CA ILE A 193 19.23 -1.73 -11.55
C ILE A 193 18.70 -2.02 -12.95
N VAL A 194 17.84 -1.16 -13.48
CA VAL A 194 17.24 -1.36 -14.81
C VAL A 194 17.43 -0.12 -15.66
N THR A 195 17.93 -0.28 -16.88
CA THR A 195 18.22 0.84 -17.77
C THR A 195 16.97 1.36 -18.49
N ASP A 196 16.13 0.46 -19.00
CA ASP A 196 14.88 0.83 -19.64
C ASP A 196 13.77 1.08 -18.60
N PRO A 197 13.20 2.29 -18.51
CA PRO A 197 12.15 2.57 -17.55
C PRO A 197 10.90 1.74 -17.77
N ILE A 198 10.54 1.42 -19.02
CA ILE A 198 9.35 0.61 -19.30
C ILE A 198 9.56 -0.80 -18.74
N GLN A 199 10.70 -1.42 -19.02
CA GLN A 199 11.07 -2.72 -18.47
C GLN A 199 11.12 -2.71 -16.93
N ALA A 200 11.59 -1.63 -16.31
CA ALA A 200 11.60 -1.52 -14.84
C ALA A 200 10.19 -1.65 -14.25
N GLY A 201 9.19 -1.02 -14.89
CA GLY A 201 7.79 -1.15 -14.50
C GLY A 201 7.24 -2.56 -14.68
N ILE A 202 7.59 -3.22 -15.79
CA ILE A 202 7.20 -4.62 -16.05
C ILE A 202 7.79 -5.54 -14.98
N PHE A 203 9.09 -5.44 -14.70
CA PHE A 203 9.75 -6.24 -13.67
C PHE A 203 9.16 -6.02 -12.28
N ALA A 204 8.75 -4.80 -11.97
CA ALA A 204 8.09 -4.51 -10.70
C ALA A 204 6.78 -5.30 -10.56
N VAL A 205 5.93 -5.29 -11.58
CA VAL A 205 4.66 -6.05 -11.56
C VAL A 205 4.90 -7.55 -11.57
N MET A 206 5.81 -8.03 -12.41
CA MET A 206 6.12 -9.46 -12.47
C MET A 206 6.64 -9.98 -11.11
N HIS A 207 7.37 -9.16 -10.36
CA HIS A 207 7.80 -9.53 -9.01
C HIS A 207 6.63 -9.64 -8.02
N VAL A 208 5.64 -8.75 -8.14
CA VAL A 208 4.47 -8.67 -7.26
C VAL A 208 3.46 -9.79 -7.54
N SER A 209 3.37 -10.22 -8.80
CA SER A 209 2.49 -11.31 -9.24
C SER A 209 2.83 -12.65 -8.60
N LYS A 210 1.80 -13.40 -8.22
CA LYS A 210 1.88 -14.80 -7.76
C LYS A 210 2.00 -15.78 -8.95
N ILE A 211 1.73 -15.33 -10.17
CA ILE A 211 1.70 -16.16 -11.39
C ILE A 211 3.01 -16.07 -12.17
N ALA A 212 3.66 -14.90 -12.18
CA ALA A 212 4.92 -14.71 -12.87
C ALA A 212 6.08 -15.46 -12.17
N VAL A 213 7.05 -15.91 -12.97
CA VAL A 213 8.24 -16.64 -12.47
C VAL A 213 9.34 -15.69 -11.99
N PHE A 214 9.29 -14.43 -12.41
CA PHE A 214 10.31 -13.44 -12.10
C PHE A 214 10.25 -13.02 -10.63
N ASP A 215 11.40 -12.93 -9.99
CA ASP A 215 11.54 -12.52 -8.61
C ASP A 215 12.83 -11.72 -8.46
N VAL A 216 12.71 -10.45 -8.05
CA VAL A 216 13.85 -9.54 -7.82
C VAL A 216 14.86 -10.17 -6.87
N ASN A 217 14.40 -10.93 -5.88
CA ASN A 217 15.27 -11.56 -4.89
C ASN A 217 16.24 -12.58 -5.50
N ARG A 218 15.90 -13.17 -6.65
CA ARG A 218 16.75 -14.13 -7.37
C ARG A 218 17.80 -13.47 -8.27
N VAL A 219 17.63 -12.18 -8.55
CA VAL A 219 18.50 -11.40 -9.44
C VAL A 219 19.10 -10.18 -8.74
N ARG A 220 19.15 -10.17 -7.40
CA ARG A 220 19.71 -9.06 -6.62
C ARG A 220 21.14 -8.71 -7.05
N GLY A 221 21.42 -7.41 -7.09
CA GLY A 221 22.72 -6.85 -7.48
C GLY A 221 23.01 -6.91 -8.98
N ARG A 222 22.08 -7.41 -9.81
CA ARG A 222 22.23 -7.39 -11.26
C ARG A 222 21.78 -6.07 -11.86
N LYS A 223 22.24 -5.84 -13.09
CA LYS A 223 21.86 -4.71 -13.93
C LYS A 223 21.33 -5.23 -15.26
N PHE A 224 20.21 -4.68 -15.71
CA PHE A 224 19.55 -4.98 -16.98
C PHE A 224 19.45 -3.74 -17.88
#